data_AF-A0A9X3CL32-F1
#
_entry.id   AF-A0A9X3CL32-F1
#
_cell.length_a   1.000
_cell.length_b   1.000
_cell.length_c   1.000
_cell.angle_alpha   90.00
_cell.angle_beta   90.00
_cell.angle_gamma   90.00
#
_symmetry.space_group_name_H-M   'P 1'
#
loop_
_entity.id
_entity.type
_entity.pdbx_description
1 polymer ?
#
loop_
_entity_poly.entity_id
_entity_poly.type
_entity_poly.pdbx_seq_one_letter_code
_entity_poly.pdbx_strand_id
1 'polypeptide(L)'
;MNTANKDTFLGWVAAIAVACIWGVTGVVSKPLSMAVDPMTLVFFRYVTAVIGLSIIFFFTSRSKSLSVDLGSSLKIDKKDIGRIALCGIVGQGVFSLFNFLSLAHIGATENG
;
A
#
# COMPACT_ATOMS: atom_id res chain seq x y z
N MET A 1 -32.85 1.63 -0.56
CA MET A 1 -31.69 1.11 -1.32
C MET A 1 -31.08 -0.04 -0.52
N ASN A 2 -30.93 -1.21 -1.14
CA ASN A 2 -30.42 -2.43 -0.51
C ASN A 2 -28.94 -2.21 -0.09
N THR A 3 -28.58 -2.48 1.17
CA THR A 3 -27.24 -2.24 1.74
C THR A 3 -26.14 -2.91 0.91
N ALA A 4 -26.40 -4.11 0.38
CA ALA A 4 -25.47 -4.83 -0.50
C ALA A 4 -25.08 -4.06 -1.78
N ASN A 5 -25.99 -3.26 -2.36
CA ASN A 5 -25.68 -2.44 -3.54
C ASN A 5 -24.80 -1.23 -3.19
N LYS A 6 -24.95 -0.68 -1.98
CA LYS A 6 -24.14 0.44 -1.50
C LYS A 6 -22.69 -0.02 -1.23
N ASP A 7 -22.51 -1.16 -0.59
CA ASP A 7 -21.17 -1.70 -0.30
C ASP A 7 -20.44 -2.13 -1.59
N THR A 8 -21.16 -2.73 -2.53
CA THR A 8 -20.64 -3.06 -3.87
C THR A 8 -20.22 -1.80 -4.63
N PHE A 9 -21.04 -0.75 -4.61
CA PHE A 9 -20.72 0.53 -5.25
C PHE A 9 -19.48 1.18 -4.62
N LEU A 10 -19.40 1.23 -3.29
CA LEU A 10 -18.23 1.76 -2.58
C LEU A 10 -16.96 0.93 -2.88
N GLY A 11 -17.08 -0.39 -3.01
CA GLY A 11 -16.00 -1.27 -3.43
C GLY A 11 -15.48 -0.93 -4.83
N TRP A 12 -16.37 -0.72 -5.80
CA TRP A 12 -15.98 -0.30 -7.15
C TRP A 12 -15.33 1.07 -7.19
N VAL A 13 -15.85 2.03 -6.41
CA VAL A 13 -15.24 3.36 -6.27
C VAL A 13 -13.84 3.25 -5.70
N ALA A 14 -13.64 2.44 -4.66
CA ALA A 14 -12.32 2.20 -4.07
C ALA A 14 -11.36 1.53 -5.08
N ALA A 15 -11.83 0.54 -5.85
CA ALA A 15 -11.02 -0.13 -6.86
C ALA A 15 -10.55 0.82 -7.97
N ILE A 16 -11.45 1.66 -8.48
CA ILE A 16 -11.11 2.66 -9.51
C ILE A 16 -10.13 3.71 -8.94
N ALA A 17 -10.36 4.17 -7.71
CA ALA A 17 -9.45 5.11 -7.06
C ALA A 17 -8.03 4.54 -6.92
N VAL A 18 -7.92 3.27 -6.49
CA VAL A 18 -6.63 2.58 -6.39
C VAL A 18 -5.97 2.43 -7.76
N ALA A 19 -6.72 2.07 -8.80
CA ALA A 19 -6.20 1.97 -10.16
C ALA A 19 -5.65 3.30 -10.68
N CYS A 20 -6.35 4.41 -10.44
CA CYS A 20 -5.88 5.75 -10.79
C CYS A 20 -4.59 6.11 -10.04
N ILE A 21 -4.53 5.86 -8.72
CA ILE A 21 -3.33 6.15 -7.91
C ILE A 21 -2.14 5.34 -8.42
N TRP A 22 -2.33 4.05 -8.71
CA TRP A 22 -1.26 3.19 -9.24
C TRP A 22 -0.81 3.63 -10.64
N GLY A 23 -1.74 3.97 -11.54
CA GLY A 23 -1.39 4.45 -12.88
C GLY A 23 -0.57 5.74 -12.86
N VAL A 24 -0.98 6.72 -12.04
CA VAL A 24 -0.22 7.98 -11.88
C VAL A 24 1.16 7.70 -11.28
N THR A 25 1.24 6.81 -10.30
CA THR A 25 2.52 6.45 -9.66
C THR A 25 3.50 5.89 -10.70
N GLY A 26 3.06 5.03 -11.62
CA GLY A 26 3.93 4.50 -12.68
C GLY A 26 4.52 5.59 -13.59
N VAL A 27 3.67 6.53 -14.05
CA VAL A 27 4.08 7.64 -14.92
C VAL A 27 5.11 8.55 -14.23
N VAL A 28 4.90 8.87 -12.96
CA VAL A 28 5.78 9.78 -12.20
C VAL A 28 7.02 9.06 -11.64
N SER A 29 6.98 7.73 -11.46
CA SER A 29 8.10 6.97 -10.92
C SER A 29 9.32 6.98 -11.84
N LYS A 30 9.14 6.99 -13.17
CA LYS A 30 10.24 7.01 -14.13
C LYS A 30 11.10 8.30 -14.07
N PRO A 31 10.55 9.52 -14.11
CA PRO A 31 11.37 10.72 -13.92
C PRO A 31 11.98 10.80 -12.51
N LEU A 32 11.27 10.32 -11.48
CA LEU A 32 11.81 10.25 -10.11
C LEU A 32 13.02 9.32 -10.01
N SER A 33 12.97 8.13 -10.64
CA SER A 33 14.07 7.16 -10.60
C SER A 33 15.32 7.61 -11.39
N MET A 34 15.19 8.60 -12.27
CA MET A 34 16.35 9.22 -12.94
C MET A 34 17.06 10.26 -12.07
N ALA A 35 16.36 10.85 -11.10
CA ALA A 35 16.89 11.91 -10.24
C ALA A 35 17.24 11.44 -8.82
N VAL A 36 16.64 10.33 -8.38
CA VAL A 36 16.76 9.80 -7.01
C VAL A 36 17.09 8.31 -7.09
N ASP A 37 18.01 7.85 -6.25
CA ASP A 37 18.38 6.45 -6.22
C ASP A 37 17.18 5.55 -5.81
N PRO A 38 17.09 4.33 -6.37
CA PRO A 38 15.98 3.43 -6.08
C PRO A 38 15.78 3.10 -4.59
N MET A 39 16.88 3.02 -3.81
CA MET A 39 16.80 2.68 -2.39
C MET A 39 16.13 3.81 -1.59
N THR A 40 16.45 5.06 -1.89
CA THR A 40 15.81 6.24 -1.30
C THR A 40 14.33 6.33 -1.68
N LEU A 41 13.95 6.02 -2.93
CA LEU A 41 12.54 5.96 -3.34
C LEU A 41 11.76 4.89 -2.59
N VAL A 42 12.35 3.69 -2.44
CA VAL A 42 11.77 2.61 -1.63
C VAL A 42 11.62 3.03 -0.17
N PHE A 43 12.64 3.67 0.41
CA PHE A 43 12.60 4.18 1.77
C PHE A 43 11.44 5.17 1.98
N PHE A 44 11.31 6.19 1.13
CA PHE A 44 10.21 7.17 1.24
C PHE A 44 8.83 6.53 1.03
N ARG A 45 8.72 5.54 0.13
CA ARG A 45 7.48 4.78 -0.08
C ARG A 45 7.05 4.06 1.19
N TYR A 46 7.97 3.45 1.93
CA TYR A 46 7.64 2.78 3.19
C TYR A 46 7.40 3.73 4.35
N VAL A 47 8.17 4.82 4.46
CA VAL A 47 7.94 5.85 5.48
C VAL A 47 6.55 6.46 5.33
N THR A 48 6.16 6.83 4.11
CA THR A 48 4.83 7.39 3.84
C THR A 48 3.72 6.37 4.10
N ALA A 49 3.92 5.09 3.76
CA ALA A 49 2.98 4.03 4.08
C ALA A 49 2.81 3.83 5.60
N VAL A 50 3.89 3.85 6.37
CA VAL A 50 3.84 3.74 7.84
C VAL A 50 3.11 4.92 8.46
N ILE A 51 3.37 6.15 8.00
CA ILE A 51 2.66 7.35 8.47
C ILE A 51 1.17 7.25 8.15
N GLY A 52 0.82 6.91 6.91
CA GLY A 52 -0.57 6.76 6.48
C GLY A 52 -1.33 5.71 7.29
N LEU A 53 -0.74 4.52 7.46
CA LEU A 53 -1.31 3.46 8.29
C LEU A 53 -1.44 3.86 9.76
N SER A 54 -0.47 4.60 10.31
CA SER A 54 -0.52 5.09 11.68
C SER A 54 -1.68 6.05 11.89
N ILE A 55 -1.93 6.96 10.93
CA ILE A 55 -3.06 7.88 10.96
C ILE A 55 -4.38 7.10 10.88
N ILE A 56 -4.51 6.17 9.92
CA ILE A 56 -5.70 5.33 9.77
C ILE A 56 -5.95 4.53 11.06
N PHE A 57 -4.91 3.93 11.63
CA PHE A 57 -4.98 3.19 12.89
C PHE A 57 -5.43 4.08 14.04
N PHE A 58 -4.88 5.30 14.15
CA PHE A 58 -5.26 6.25 15.19
C PHE A 58 -6.75 6.62 15.12
N PHE A 59 -7.27 6.96 13.95
CA PHE A 59 -8.70 7.26 13.78
C PHE A 59 -9.59 6.02 13.98
N THR A 60 -9.15 4.87 13.49
CA THR A 60 -9.88 3.59 13.62
C THR A 60 -9.98 3.17 15.09
N SER A 61 -8.89 3.27 15.84
CA SER A 61 -8.84 2.90 17.26
C SER A 61 -9.75 3.76 18.15
N ARG A 62 -10.02 5.01 17.75
CA ARG A 62 -10.95 5.92 18.45
C ARG A 62 -12.42 5.70 18.09
N SER A 63 -12.72 5.10 16.94
CA SER A 63 -14.10 4.79 16.53
C SER A 63 -14.57 3.51 17.21
N LYS A 64 -15.48 3.61 18.20
CA LYS A 64 -16.02 2.44 18.91
C LYS A 64 -16.70 1.43 17.98
N SER A 65 -17.39 1.89 16.94
CA SER A 65 -18.06 0.99 15.98
C SER A 65 -17.06 0.21 15.14
N LEU A 66 -16.01 0.87 14.65
CA LEU A 66 -15.02 0.27 13.75
C LEU A 66 -14.01 -0.59 14.50
N SER A 67 -13.64 -0.20 15.72
CA SER A 67 -12.78 -0.99 16.63
C SER A 67 -13.47 -2.30 17.06
N VAL A 68 -14.80 -2.29 17.21
CA VAL A 68 -15.59 -3.51 17.51
C VAL A 68 -15.69 -4.42 16.28
N ASP A 69 -15.94 -3.88 15.08
CA ASP A 69 -15.99 -4.66 13.83
C ASP A 69 -14.64 -5.28 13.45
N LEU A 70 -13.53 -4.56 13.67
CA LEU A 70 -12.20 -5.10 13.38
C LEU A 70 -11.66 -6.02 14.50
N GLY A 71 -12.17 -5.91 15.74
CA GLY A 71 -12.01 -6.90 16.80
C GLY A 71 -10.62 -7.54 16.95
N SER A 72 -10.59 -8.85 17.18
CA SER A 72 -9.35 -9.65 17.33
C SER A 72 -8.45 -9.66 16.09
N SER A 73 -8.93 -9.21 14.92
CA SER A 73 -8.15 -9.09 13.68
C SER A 73 -7.06 -8.02 13.78
N LEU A 74 -7.23 -7.02 14.66
CA LEU A 74 -6.21 -6.01 14.93
C LEU A 74 -5.07 -6.51 15.86
N LYS A 75 -5.31 -7.59 16.62
CA LYS A 75 -4.30 -8.17 17.51
C LYS A 75 -3.42 -9.11 16.70
N ILE A 76 -2.23 -8.62 16.35
CA ILE A 76 -1.19 -9.45 15.75
C ILE A 76 -0.71 -10.45 16.81
N ASP A 77 -0.89 -11.74 16.53
CA ASP A 77 -0.32 -12.80 17.36
C ASP A 77 1.21 -12.79 17.23
N LYS A 78 1.92 -12.99 18.35
CA LYS A 78 3.39 -13.01 18.37
C LYS A 78 3.97 -14.06 17.42
N LYS A 79 3.24 -15.14 17.16
CA LYS A 79 3.62 -16.19 16.22
C LYS A 79 3.59 -15.73 14.76
N ASP A 80 2.74 -14.77 14.42
CA ASP A 80 2.58 -14.28 13.04
C ASP A 80 3.44 -13.05 12.74
N ILE A 81 3.98 -12.37 13.75
CA ILE A 81 4.94 -11.25 13.58
C ILE A 81 6.10 -11.64 12.66
N GLY A 82 6.70 -12.82 12.85
CA GLY A 82 7.81 -13.27 12.03
C GLY A 82 7.42 -13.45 10.55
N ARG A 83 6.21 -13.96 10.29
CA ARG A 83 5.68 -14.15 8.93
C ARG A 83 5.31 -12.82 8.27
N ILE A 84 4.71 -11.90 9.04
CA ILE A 84 4.38 -10.54 8.59
C ILE A 84 5.65 -9.78 8.25
N ALA A 85 6.69 -9.87 9.10
CA ALA A 85 7.98 -9.26 8.85
C ALA A 85 8.63 -9.82 7.57
N LEU A 86 8.59 -11.14 7.37
CA LEU A 86 9.08 -11.77 6.14
C LEU A 86 8.30 -11.32 4.90
N CYS A 87 6.97 -11.28 4.96
CA CYS A 87 6.14 -10.83 3.86
C CYS A 87 6.36 -9.33 3.54
N GLY A 88 6.52 -8.49 4.56
CA GLY A 88 6.77 -7.06 4.40
C GLY A 88 8.19 -6.75 3.89
N ILE A 89 9.21 -7.32 4.53
CA ILE A 89 10.61 -7.02 4.20
C ILE A 89 11.01 -7.72 2.90
N VAL A 90 10.76 -9.03 2.81
CA VAL A 90 11.19 -9.83 1.65
C VAL A 90 10.18 -9.72 0.52
N GLY A 91 8.89 -9.88 0.80
CA GLY A 91 7.87 -9.81 -0.27
C GLY A 91 7.75 -8.40 -0.82
N GLN A 92 7.30 -7.45 -0.01
CA GLN A 92 7.02 -6.10 -0.45
C GLN A 92 8.32 -5.31 -0.74
N GLY A 93 9.31 -5.38 0.16
CA GLY A 93 10.54 -4.61 0.06
C GLY A 93 11.35 -4.94 -1.19
N VAL A 94 11.56 -6.23 -1.44
CA VAL A 94 12.30 -6.71 -2.62
C VAL A 94 11.49 -6.47 -3.90
N PHE A 95 10.17 -6.69 -3.88
CA PHE A 95 9.31 -6.36 -5.02
C PHE A 95 9.42 -4.87 -5.39
N SER A 96 9.31 -3.97 -4.41
CA SER A 96 9.39 -2.53 -4.67
C SER A 96 10.75 -2.13 -5.20
N LEU A 97 11.83 -2.69 -4.65
CA LEU A 97 13.19 -2.45 -5.15
C LEU A 97 13.35 -2.89 -6.60
N PHE A 98 12.92 -4.11 -6.94
CA PHE A 98 12.98 -4.58 -8.31
C PHE A 98 12.09 -3.79 -9.26
N ASN A 99 10.93 -3.33 -8.80
CA ASN A 99 10.04 -2.48 -9.58
C ASN A 99 10.69 -1.11 -9.88
N PHE A 100 11.47 -0.52 -8.97
CA PHE A 100 12.22 0.71 -9.27
C PHE A 100 13.47 0.45 -10.12
N LEU A 101 14.15 -0.68 -9.92
CA LEU A 101 15.32 -1.07 -10.73
C LEU A 101 14.93 -1.38 -12.19
N SER A 102 13.77 -2.00 -12.41
CA SER A 102 13.27 -2.28 -13.76
C SER A 102 12.92 -0.98 -14.51
N LEU A 103 12.48 0.08 -13.83
CA LEU A 103 12.24 1.40 -14.47
C LEU A 103 13.50 2.03 -15.07
N ALA A 104 14.69 1.63 -14.61
CA ALA A 104 15.94 2.04 -15.23
C ALA A 104 16.18 1.36 -16.60
N HIS A 105 15.53 0.24 -16.87
CA HIS A 105 15.75 -0.59 -18.06
C HIS A 105 14.54 -0.65 -19.00
N ILE A 106 13.32 -0.48 -18.47
CA ILE A 106 12.04 -0.73 -19.14
C ILE A 106 11.10 0.47 -18.93
N GLY A 107 10.18 0.73 -19.87
CA GLY A 107 9.20 1.80 -19.76
C GLY A 107 8.23 1.62 -18.59
N ALA A 108 7.71 2.72 -18.03
CA ALA A 108 6.71 2.67 -16.96
C ALA A 108 5.43 1.93 -17.35
N THR A 109 5.08 1.91 -18.63
CA THR A 109 3.93 1.19 -19.21
C THR A 109 4.17 -0.32 -19.32
N GLU A 110 5.42 -0.76 -19.29
CA GLU A 110 5.84 -2.16 -19.42
C GLU A 110 6.24 -2.76 -18.06
N ASN A 111 6.35 -1.93 -17.02
CA ASN A 111 6.72 -2.30 -15.65
C ASN A 111 5.50 -2.61 -14.74
N GLY A 112 4.38 -2.96 -15.35
CA GLY A 112 3.10 -3.25 -14.69
C GLY A 112 2.94 -4.70 -14.32
#